data_AF-A0A4P8IB87-F1
#
_entry.id   AF-A0A4P8IB87-F1
#
_cell.length_a   1.000
_cell.length_b   1.000
_cell.length_c   1.000
_cell.angle_alpha   90.00
_cell.angle_beta   90.00
_cell.angle_gamma   90.00
#
_symmetry.space_group_name_H-M   'P 1'
#
loop_
_entity.id
_entity.type
_entity.pdbx_description
1 polymer ?
#
loop_
_entity_poly.entity_id
_entity_poly.type
_entity_poly.pdbx_seq_one_letter_code
_entity_poly.pdbx_strand_id
1 'polypeptide(L)'
;MRKKLLAAGCSMVLAASLLLAGCSKKSEDQTYQIGIQQFAEHESLNNCRKGFIQGLEKEGIKEGKNLKITFKNAQADTAADNQIASNFASKKFDLICAIATPSAQSAYNAASDSKTPVIYTAVTSPELAGFVDKDGKNVGEVTGTSDLILADKQLKLIRKVLPKAKNVGILYSTNEVNSKAGIEAYEKVAKKNGFKIVTQGISAAADMPMAADSLIKKVDCITNLTDNLVVSCMPTYLEKANKAKIPVFGSEIEQVKLGCIGCVGIDFVKLGEQTGKMAAKVLKGEKKASEIPFETFNQGDIYLNEKAAKDLGIKLPSDIQKTAVETFTEIKASK
;
A
#
# COMPACT_ATOMS: atom_id res chain seq x y z
N MET A 1 -95.24 -3.75 -14.39
CA MET A 1 -94.91 -5.13 -13.97
C MET A 1 -93.57 -5.12 -13.24
N ARG A 2 -93.55 -5.61 -11.98
CA ARG A 2 -92.40 -6.09 -11.15
C ARG A 2 -91.20 -5.12 -10.96
N LYS A 3 -91.08 -4.41 -9.82
CA LYS A 3 -90.33 -4.79 -8.57
C LYS A 3 -88.92 -5.36 -8.91
N LYS A 4 -87.81 -4.79 -8.42
CA LYS A 4 -87.41 -4.72 -6.99
C LYS A 4 -86.30 -3.68 -6.71
N LEU A 5 -86.43 -3.05 -5.54
CA LEU A 5 -85.41 -2.41 -4.71
C LEU A 5 -84.44 -3.44 -4.09
N LEU A 6 -83.35 -2.94 -3.48
CA LEU A 6 -82.39 -3.53 -2.49
C LEU A 6 -80.96 -3.55 -3.05
N ALA A 7 -79.90 -3.07 -2.38
CA ALA A 7 -79.76 -2.46 -1.07
C ALA A 7 -78.41 -1.70 -1.04
N ALA A 8 -78.38 -0.55 -0.39
CA ALA A 8 -77.16 0.05 0.13
C ALA A 8 -76.88 -0.54 1.53
N GLY A 9 -75.61 -0.81 1.86
CA GLY A 9 -75.25 -1.29 3.19
C GLY A 9 -73.75 -1.57 3.36
N CYS A 10 -73.09 -0.66 4.07
CA CYS A 10 -71.71 -0.62 4.53
C CYS A 10 -71.07 -1.96 4.95
N SER A 11 -69.76 -2.09 4.68
CA SER A 11 -68.80 -2.47 5.73
C SER A 11 -67.42 -1.92 5.41
N MET A 12 -66.95 -1.10 6.35
CA MET A 12 -65.66 -0.44 6.43
C MET A 12 -64.64 -1.41 7.03
N VAL A 13 -63.34 -1.14 6.82
CA VAL A 13 -62.15 -1.69 7.51
C VAL A 13 -61.49 -2.94 6.89
N LEU A 14 -60.43 -2.71 6.10
CA LEU A 14 -59.10 -3.18 6.51
C LEU A 14 -58.01 -2.28 5.90
N ALA A 15 -57.26 -1.64 6.79
CA ALA A 15 -56.08 -0.85 6.50
C ALA A 15 -54.86 -1.73 6.20
N ALA A 16 -53.91 -1.11 5.49
CA ALA A 16 -52.46 -1.35 5.58
C ALA A 16 -51.92 -2.76 5.28
N SER A 17 -51.47 -2.97 4.04
CA SER A 17 -50.40 -3.91 3.63
C SER A 17 -50.27 -3.81 2.10
N LEU A 18 -49.14 -3.54 1.44
CA LEU A 18 -47.74 -3.45 1.81
C LEU A 18 -47.05 -2.37 0.93
N LEU A 19 -46.57 -1.31 1.57
CA LEU A 19 -45.45 -0.51 1.06
C LEU A 19 -44.14 -1.24 1.43
N LEU A 20 -43.85 -2.37 0.80
CA LEU A 20 -42.58 -3.09 0.95
C LEU A 20 -42.21 -3.81 -0.36
N ALA A 21 -41.91 -3.03 -1.40
CA ALA A 21 -41.15 -3.50 -2.55
C ALA A 21 -40.01 -2.49 -2.84
N GLY A 22 -39.27 -2.15 -1.78
CA GLY A 22 -38.03 -1.38 -1.83
C GLY A 22 -36.82 -2.23 -1.46
N CYS A 23 -36.84 -3.53 -1.78
CA CYS A 23 -35.62 -4.33 -1.81
C CYS A 23 -35.15 -4.36 -3.27
N SER A 24 -34.34 -3.38 -3.66
CA SER A 24 -33.49 -3.52 -4.84
C SER A 24 -32.49 -4.65 -4.57
N LYS A 25 -32.93 -5.88 -4.85
CA LYS A 25 -32.05 -6.98 -5.18
C LYS A 25 -31.27 -6.51 -6.41
N LYS A 26 -30.05 -5.99 -6.20
CA LYS A 26 -29.12 -5.66 -7.30
C LYS A 26 -29.02 -6.91 -8.18
N SER A 27 -29.29 -6.76 -9.48
CA SER A 27 -29.36 -7.89 -10.40
C SER A 27 -28.01 -8.60 -10.52
N GLU A 28 -28.05 -9.90 -10.79
CA GLU A 28 -26.88 -10.73 -11.10
C GLU A 28 -26.14 -10.28 -12.39
N ASP A 29 -26.61 -9.24 -13.09
CA ASP A 29 -26.07 -8.76 -14.37
C ASP A 29 -25.14 -7.54 -14.26
N GLN A 30 -24.94 -6.95 -13.08
CA GLN A 30 -24.07 -5.77 -12.95
C GLN A 30 -22.58 -6.18 -13.02
N THR A 31 -21.92 -5.83 -14.14
CA THR A 31 -20.46 -5.97 -14.30
C THR A 31 -19.76 -4.70 -13.87
N TYR A 32 -18.93 -4.78 -12.83
CA TYR A 32 -18.07 -3.68 -12.39
C TYR A 32 -16.87 -3.51 -13.34
N GLN A 33 -16.50 -2.26 -13.62
CA GLN A 33 -15.31 -1.91 -14.39
C GLN A 33 -14.38 -1.07 -13.52
N ILE A 34 -13.20 -1.60 -13.22
CA ILE A 34 -12.22 -0.90 -12.39
C ILE A 34 -10.90 -0.71 -13.14
N GLY A 35 -10.24 0.41 -12.84
CA GLY A 35 -8.83 0.62 -13.19
C GLY A 35 -7.94 0.24 -12.00
N ILE A 36 -6.85 -0.49 -12.24
CA ILE A 36 -5.76 -0.65 -11.27
C ILE A 36 -4.53 0.07 -11.83
N GLN A 37 -4.12 1.12 -11.14
CA GLN A 37 -2.93 1.91 -11.45
C GLN A 37 -1.86 1.61 -10.41
N GLN A 38 -0.71 1.12 -10.85
CA GLN A 38 0.41 0.75 -9.99
C GLN A 38 1.65 1.54 -10.39
N PHE A 39 2.36 2.10 -9.41
CA PHE A 39 3.42 3.06 -9.72
C PHE A 39 4.67 2.36 -10.28
N ALA A 40 5.15 1.31 -9.61
CA ALA A 40 6.38 0.61 -9.95
C ALA A 40 6.17 -0.91 -10.02
N GLU A 41 7.09 -1.63 -10.68
CA GLU A 41 7.10 -3.09 -10.69
C GLU A 41 8.05 -3.59 -9.59
N HIS A 42 7.47 -4.04 -8.47
CA HIS A 42 8.17 -4.80 -7.43
C HIS A 42 7.18 -5.66 -6.64
N GLU A 43 7.70 -6.69 -5.98
CA GLU A 43 6.88 -7.79 -5.45
C GLU A 43 5.92 -7.33 -4.34
N SER A 44 6.25 -6.30 -3.56
CA SER A 44 5.37 -5.79 -2.51
C SER A 44 4.12 -5.09 -3.09
N LEU A 45 4.25 -4.33 -4.18
CA LEU A 45 3.07 -3.79 -4.88
C LEU A 45 2.27 -4.89 -5.59
N ASN A 46 2.96 -5.89 -6.14
CA ASN A 46 2.30 -7.05 -6.75
C ASN A 46 1.47 -7.84 -5.72
N ASN A 47 1.98 -7.97 -4.50
CA ASN A 47 1.27 -8.55 -3.35
C ASN A 47 0.04 -7.72 -2.98
N CYS A 48 0.15 -6.38 -2.96
CA CYS A 48 -1.01 -5.50 -2.77
C CYS A 48 -2.09 -5.73 -3.85
N ARG A 49 -1.72 -5.76 -5.13
CA ARG A 49 -2.65 -6.02 -6.23
C ARG A 49 -3.32 -7.38 -6.08
N LYS A 50 -2.55 -8.43 -5.79
CA LYS A 50 -3.05 -9.79 -5.56
C LYS A 50 -4.04 -9.80 -4.40
N GLY A 51 -3.66 -9.21 -3.27
CA GLY A 51 -4.52 -9.07 -2.10
C GLY A 51 -5.81 -8.34 -2.43
N PHE A 52 -5.73 -7.22 -3.13
CA PHE A 52 -6.89 -6.41 -3.53
C PHE A 52 -7.91 -7.22 -4.32
N ILE A 53 -7.46 -7.98 -5.32
CA ILE A 53 -8.32 -8.87 -6.11
C ILE A 53 -8.92 -9.97 -5.23
N GLN A 54 -8.15 -10.56 -4.31
CA GLN A 54 -8.66 -11.54 -3.35
C GLN A 54 -9.71 -10.94 -2.40
N GLY A 55 -9.53 -9.70 -1.97
CA GLY A 55 -10.47 -8.97 -1.13
C GLY A 55 -11.80 -8.75 -1.83
N LEU A 56 -11.78 -8.31 -3.09
CA LEU A 56 -12.97 -8.22 -3.94
C LEU A 56 -13.66 -9.58 -4.12
N GLU A 57 -12.88 -10.63 -4.37
CA GLU A 57 -13.40 -11.98 -4.59
C GLU A 57 -14.14 -12.52 -3.35
N LYS A 58 -13.59 -12.30 -2.15
CA LYS A 58 -14.22 -12.68 -0.87
C LYS A 58 -15.56 -11.97 -0.66
N GLU A 59 -15.71 -10.80 -1.26
CA GLU A 59 -16.93 -10.00 -1.24
C GLU A 59 -17.91 -10.29 -2.38
N GLY A 60 -17.64 -11.34 -3.18
CA GLY A 60 -18.50 -11.77 -4.29
C GLY A 60 -18.29 -11.00 -5.60
N ILE A 61 -17.23 -10.21 -5.70
CA ILE A 61 -16.86 -9.45 -6.91
C ILE A 61 -15.65 -10.15 -7.56
N LYS A 62 -15.86 -10.84 -8.68
CA LYS A 62 -14.88 -11.74 -9.29
C LYS A 62 -14.63 -11.40 -10.75
N GLU A 63 -13.35 -11.32 -11.12
CA GLU A 63 -12.93 -11.12 -12.50
C GLU A 63 -13.46 -12.22 -13.42
N GLY A 64 -13.92 -11.85 -14.60
CA GLY A 64 -14.51 -12.79 -15.57
C GLY A 64 -15.94 -13.24 -15.26
N LYS A 65 -16.48 -12.91 -14.07
CA LYS A 65 -17.88 -13.12 -13.71
C LYS A 65 -18.67 -11.82 -13.71
N ASN A 66 -18.34 -10.91 -12.79
CA ASN A 66 -19.02 -9.63 -12.58
C ASN A 66 -18.03 -8.47 -12.38
N LEU A 67 -16.77 -8.66 -12.79
CA LEU A 67 -15.71 -7.66 -12.74
C LEU A 67 -14.86 -7.72 -14.00
N LYS A 68 -14.52 -6.53 -14.54
CA LYS A 68 -13.49 -6.31 -15.55
C LYS A 68 -12.42 -5.40 -14.98
N ILE A 69 -11.16 -5.82 -15.07
CA ILE A 69 -10.02 -5.07 -14.55
C ILE A 69 -9.20 -4.53 -15.73
N THR A 70 -8.91 -3.24 -15.71
CA THR A 70 -7.87 -2.63 -16.55
C THR A 70 -6.65 -2.33 -15.70
N PHE A 71 -5.57 -3.08 -15.88
CA PHE A 71 -4.32 -2.86 -15.15
C PHE A 71 -3.31 -2.04 -15.97
N LYS A 72 -2.64 -1.09 -15.32
CA LYS A 72 -1.51 -0.34 -15.87
C LYS A 72 -0.44 -0.12 -14.80
N ASN A 73 0.83 -0.28 -15.20
CA ASN A 73 2.00 0.01 -14.38
C ASN A 73 2.74 1.22 -14.97
N ALA A 74 3.11 2.19 -14.13
CA ALA A 74 3.79 3.42 -14.55
C ALA A 74 5.32 3.28 -14.65
N GLN A 75 5.89 2.13 -14.29
CA GLN A 75 7.33 1.83 -14.38
C GLN A 75 8.21 2.81 -13.58
N ALA A 76 7.73 3.22 -12.40
CA ALA A 76 8.35 4.22 -11.53
C ALA A 76 8.57 5.59 -12.21
N ASP A 77 7.78 5.90 -13.25
CA ASP A 77 7.83 7.17 -13.97
C ASP A 77 6.58 8.01 -13.68
N THR A 78 6.78 9.20 -13.09
CA THR A 78 5.69 10.10 -12.70
C THR A 78 4.91 10.66 -13.90
N ALA A 79 5.54 10.83 -15.06
CA ALA A 79 4.84 11.34 -16.24
C ALA A 79 3.90 10.28 -16.83
N ALA A 80 4.38 9.04 -16.94
CA ALA A 80 3.58 7.88 -17.31
C ALA A 80 2.43 7.65 -16.34
N ASP A 81 2.67 7.81 -15.03
CA ASP A 81 1.66 7.65 -13.99
C ASP A 81 0.51 8.66 -14.13
N ASN A 82 0.83 9.93 -14.36
CA ASN A 82 -0.16 10.99 -14.64
C ASN A 82 -0.93 10.74 -15.94
N GLN A 83 -0.28 10.21 -16.97
CA GLN A 83 -0.93 9.86 -18.24
C GLN A 83 -1.90 8.68 -18.05
N ILE A 84 -1.53 7.67 -17.26
CA ILE A 84 -2.41 6.55 -16.91
C ILE A 84 -3.63 7.06 -16.15
N ALA A 85 -3.43 7.91 -15.13
CA ALA A 85 -4.52 8.48 -14.35
C ALA A 85 -5.50 9.29 -15.20
N SER A 86 -5.00 10.15 -16.09
CA SER A 86 -5.82 10.93 -17.02
C SER A 86 -6.65 10.04 -17.95
N ASN A 87 -6.05 8.97 -18.48
CA ASN A 87 -6.75 7.98 -19.31
C ASN A 87 -7.78 7.17 -18.51
N PHE A 88 -7.55 6.94 -17.22
CA PHE A 88 -8.50 6.23 -16.36
C PHE A 88 -9.70 7.11 -16.02
N ALA A 89 -9.47 8.39 -15.71
CA ALA A 89 -10.52 9.38 -15.47
C ALA A 89 -11.44 9.54 -16.70
N SER A 90 -10.88 9.54 -17.92
CA SER A 90 -11.67 9.66 -19.15
C SER A 90 -12.53 8.42 -19.46
N LYS A 91 -12.15 7.24 -18.96
CA LYS A 91 -12.85 5.96 -19.17
C LYS A 91 -14.05 5.75 -18.25
N LYS A 92 -14.25 6.62 -17.25
CA LYS A 92 -15.37 6.55 -16.28
C LYS A 92 -15.49 5.17 -15.62
N PHE A 93 -14.38 4.66 -15.07
CA PHE A 93 -14.43 3.45 -14.24
C PHE A 93 -15.35 3.66 -13.03
N ASP A 94 -15.92 2.56 -12.52
CA ASP A 94 -16.70 2.57 -11.29
C ASP A 94 -15.82 2.89 -10.07
N LEU A 95 -14.52 2.59 -10.17
CA LEU A 95 -13.51 2.79 -9.13
C LEU A 95 -12.11 2.72 -9.75
N ILE A 96 -11.18 3.50 -9.19
CA ILE A 96 -9.74 3.37 -9.44
C ILE A 96 -9.07 2.83 -8.18
N CYS A 97 -8.41 1.69 -8.31
CA CYS A 97 -7.48 1.19 -7.30
C CYS A 97 -6.10 1.75 -7.60
N ALA A 98 -5.53 2.48 -6.66
CA ALA A 98 -4.23 3.11 -6.80
C ALA A 98 -3.21 2.48 -5.84
N ILE A 99 -2.16 1.89 -6.40
CA ILE A 99 -1.14 1.16 -5.65
C ILE A 99 0.12 2.03 -5.58
N ALA A 100 0.52 2.36 -4.36
CA ALA A 100 1.54 3.34 -3.98
C ALA A 100 1.07 4.82 -4.01
N THR A 101 1.78 5.64 -3.23
CA THR A 101 1.47 7.08 -3.04
C THR A 101 1.43 7.88 -4.34
N PRO A 102 2.39 7.76 -5.28
CA PRO A 102 2.34 8.50 -6.54
C PRO A 102 1.08 8.16 -7.36
N SER A 103 0.77 6.87 -7.53
CA SER A 103 -0.46 6.43 -8.22
C SER A 103 -1.71 7.01 -7.59
N ALA A 104 -1.77 7.03 -6.25
CA ALA A 104 -2.92 7.53 -5.52
C ALA A 104 -3.10 9.03 -5.73
N GLN A 105 -2.00 9.80 -5.73
CA GLN A 105 -2.05 11.24 -5.99
C GLN A 105 -2.45 11.54 -7.44
N SER A 106 -1.83 10.85 -8.41
CA SER A 106 -2.16 10.99 -9.83
C SER A 106 -3.63 10.65 -10.09
N ALA A 107 -4.10 9.51 -9.58
CA ALA A 107 -5.49 9.06 -9.74
C ALA A 107 -6.47 10.02 -9.07
N TYR A 108 -6.20 10.44 -7.83
CA TYR A 108 -7.06 11.37 -7.09
C TYR A 108 -7.20 12.72 -7.79
N ASN A 109 -6.08 13.28 -8.25
CA ASN A 109 -6.07 14.55 -8.97
C ASN A 109 -6.85 14.45 -10.29
N ALA A 110 -6.65 13.39 -11.07
CA ALA A 110 -7.33 13.19 -12.35
C ALA A 110 -8.83 12.87 -12.19
N ALA A 111 -9.22 12.21 -11.10
CA ALA A 111 -10.60 11.81 -10.81
C ALA A 111 -11.45 12.90 -10.12
N SER A 112 -10.85 14.05 -9.76
CA SER A 112 -11.51 15.09 -8.97
C SER A 112 -12.81 15.60 -9.61
N ASP A 113 -12.79 15.84 -10.92
CA ASP A 113 -13.96 16.33 -11.67
C ASP A 113 -15.04 15.25 -11.86
N SER A 114 -14.63 14.01 -12.15
CA SER A 114 -15.56 12.90 -12.36
C SER A 114 -16.12 12.33 -11.06
N LYS A 115 -15.49 12.66 -9.91
CA LYS A 115 -15.74 12.06 -8.60
C LYS A 115 -15.67 10.54 -8.61
N THR A 116 -14.83 9.98 -9.49
CA THR A 116 -14.56 8.55 -9.51
C THR A 116 -13.85 8.17 -8.21
N PRO A 117 -14.37 7.21 -7.42
CA PRO A 117 -13.74 6.82 -6.17
C PRO A 117 -12.32 6.28 -6.38
N VAL A 118 -11.36 6.79 -5.61
CA VAL A 118 -9.98 6.31 -5.57
C VAL A 118 -9.76 5.54 -4.28
N ILE A 119 -9.53 4.23 -4.40
CA ILE A 119 -9.21 3.37 -3.26
C ILE A 119 -7.73 3.01 -3.31
N TYR A 120 -6.96 3.52 -2.36
CA TYR A 120 -5.51 3.35 -2.35
C TYR A 120 -5.03 2.20 -1.45
N THR A 121 -3.86 1.66 -1.76
CA THR A 121 -3.11 0.73 -0.90
C THR A 121 -1.62 1.06 -1.00
N ALA A 122 -0.84 0.68 0.02
CA ALA A 122 0.59 1.02 0.13
C ALA A 122 0.84 2.55 0.10
N VAL A 123 0.01 3.31 0.82
CA VAL A 123 0.22 4.76 1.02
C VAL A 123 0.78 5.01 2.41
N THR A 124 2.01 5.50 2.48
CA THR A 124 2.73 5.59 3.75
C THR A 124 2.24 6.70 4.66
N SER A 125 1.82 7.85 4.09
CA SER A 125 1.22 8.95 4.85
C SER A 125 0.07 9.56 4.06
N PRO A 126 -1.18 9.15 4.32
CA PRO A 126 -2.35 9.74 3.70
C PRO A 126 -2.47 11.25 3.95
N GLU A 127 -2.02 11.72 5.12
CA GLU A 127 -1.99 13.14 5.50
C GLU A 127 -1.05 13.93 4.58
N LEU A 128 0.23 13.50 4.48
CA LEU A 128 1.20 14.20 3.63
C LEU A 128 0.88 14.06 2.14
N ALA A 129 0.19 12.98 1.74
CA ALA A 129 -0.28 12.79 0.39
C ALA A 129 -1.48 13.70 0.03
N GLY A 130 -2.12 14.32 1.02
CA GLY A 130 -3.25 15.24 0.83
C GLY A 130 -4.62 14.57 0.77
N PHE A 131 -4.75 13.33 1.24
CA PHE A 131 -6.01 12.57 1.19
C PHE A 131 -6.91 12.81 2.39
N VAL A 132 -6.38 13.38 3.48
CA VAL A 132 -7.16 13.69 4.68
C VAL A 132 -6.93 15.13 5.14
N ASP A 133 -7.95 15.72 5.75
CA ASP A 133 -7.88 17.02 6.40
C ASP A 133 -7.21 16.92 7.79
N LYS A 134 -7.07 18.07 8.45
CA LYS A 134 -6.49 18.19 9.80
C LYS A 134 -7.22 17.40 10.88
N ASP A 135 -8.49 17.04 10.65
CA ASP A 135 -9.32 16.27 11.58
C ASP A 135 -9.27 14.76 11.23
N GLY A 136 -8.45 14.37 10.24
CA GLY A 136 -8.27 13.00 9.77
C GLY A 136 -9.41 12.50 8.88
N LYS A 137 -10.24 13.40 8.33
CA LYS A 137 -11.35 13.03 7.44
C LYS A 137 -10.91 13.07 5.98
N ASN A 138 -11.43 12.17 5.16
CA ASN A 138 -11.09 12.10 3.75
C ASN A 138 -11.48 13.40 3.00
N VAL A 139 -10.58 13.88 2.15
CA VAL A 139 -10.83 15.03 1.28
C VAL A 139 -11.36 14.50 -0.05
N GLY A 140 -12.68 14.45 -0.21
CA GLY A 140 -13.31 13.94 -1.44
C GLY A 140 -13.44 12.41 -1.49
N GLU A 141 -13.62 11.86 -2.69
CA GLU A 141 -13.88 10.42 -2.90
C GLU A 141 -12.58 9.59 -2.92
N VAL A 142 -11.86 9.62 -1.81
CA VAL A 142 -10.58 8.92 -1.63
C VAL A 142 -10.50 8.25 -0.26
N THR A 143 -10.03 7.00 -0.22
CA THR A 143 -9.78 6.25 1.03
C THR A 143 -8.88 5.06 0.73
N GLY A 144 -8.47 4.29 1.73
CA GLY A 144 -7.69 3.09 1.50
C GLY A 144 -6.93 2.59 2.71
N THR A 145 -5.80 1.95 2.46
CA THR A 145 -4.93 1.42 3.52
C THR A 145 -3.54 2.04 3.50
N SER A 146 -2.97 2.19 4.70
CA SER A 146 -1.65 2.77 4.94
C SER A 146 -0.65 1.74 5.48
N ASP A 147 0.55 1.77 4.91
CA ASP A 147 1.72 0.96 5.27
C ASP A 147 2.75 1.73 6.11
N LEU A 148 2.25 2.48 7.10
CA LEU A 148 3.03 3.32 8.01
C LEU A 148 4.42 2.75 8.38
N ILE A 149 5.46 3.58 8.25
CA ILE A 149 6.83 3.21 8.63
C ILE A 149 6.96 3.00 10.14
N LEU A 150 7.34 1.79 10.55
CA LEU A 150 7.59 1.40 11.94
C LEU A 150 9.03 1.71 12.38
N ALA A 151 9.47 2.96 12.17
CA ALA A 151 10.88 3.38 12.32
C ALA A 151 11.49 3.03 13.69
N ASP A 152 10.76 3.20 14.80
CA ASP A 152 11.29 2.89 16.13
C ASP A 152 11.55 1.40 16.32
N LYS A 153 10.64 0.54 15.83
CA LYS A 153 10.82 -0.91 15.88
C LYS A 153 11.98 -1.34 14.99
N GLN A 154 12.08 -0.74 13.80
CA GLN A 154 13.20 -0.99 12.89
C GLN A 154 14.55 -0.60 13.51
N LEU A 155 14.68 0.61 14.07
CA LEU A 155 15.95 1.04 14.67
C LEU A 155 16.31 0.19 15.90
N LYS A 156 15.33 -0.30 16.66
CA LYS A 156 15.57 -1.28 17.74
C LYS A 156 16.11 -2.61 17.21
N LEU A 157 15.55 -3.12 16.11
CA LEU A 157 16.08 -4.30 15.42
C LEU A 157 17.54 -4.06 14.98
N ILE A 158 17.81 -2.93 14.30
CA ILE A 158 19.16 -2.55 13.85
C ILE A 158 20.12 -2.47 15.05
N ARG A 159 19.73 -1.83 16.16
CA ARG A 159 20.57 -1.71 17.35
C ARG A 159 20.93 -3.07 17.94
N LYS A 160 19.99 -4.01 18.00
CA LYS A 160 20.28 -5.35 18.53
C LYS A 160 21.26 -6.11 17.63
N VAL A 161 21.09 -6.02 16.31
CA VAL A 161 21.99 -6.71 15.35
C VAL A 161 23.36 -6.03 15.27
N LEU A 162 23.40 -4.69 15.31
CA LEU A 162 24.60 -3.86 15.16
C LEU A 162 24.77 -2.94 16.38
N PRO A 163 25.20 -3.48 17.53
CA PRO A 163 25.25 -2.72 18.80
C PRO A 163 26.19 -1.52 18.76
N LYS A 164 27.19 -1.52 17.87
CA LYS A 164 28.18 -0.45 17.72
C LYS A 164 27.88 0.56 16.61
N ALA A 165 26.86 0.31 15.77
CA ALA A 165 26.52 1.20 14.67
C ALA A 165 26.05 2.58 15.19
N LYS A 166 26.42 3.64 14.46
CA LYS A 166 26.10 5.04 14.76
C LYS A 166 25.40 5.73 13.61
N ASN A 167 25.76 5.43 12.36
CA ASN A 167 25.24 6.09 11.17
C ASN A 167 24.38 5.10 10.37
N VAL A 168 23.09 5.41 10.23
CA VAL A 168 22.12 4.64 9.44
C VAL A 168 21.84 5.39 8.15
N GLY A 169 22.16 4.77 7.02
CA GLY A 169 21.94 5.29 5.68
C GLY A 169 20.51 5.07 5.20
N ILE A 170 19.98 6.05 4.47
CA ILE A 170 18.71 5.93 3.75
C ILE A 170 18.90 6.46 2.32
N LEU A 171 18.75 5.57 1.34
CA LEU A 171 18.55 5.97 -0.06
C LEU A 171 17.07 6.33 -0.23
N TYR A 172 16.78 7.43 -0.92
CA TYR A 172 15.40 7.88 -1.11
C TYR A 172 15.22 8.63 -2.41
N SER A 173 13.99 8.62 -2.90
CA SER A 173 13.53 9.30 -4.09
C SER A 173 12.99 10.67 -3.71
N THR A 174 13.58 11.71 -4.30
CA THR A 174 13.29 13.12 -3.99
C THR A 174 11.92 13.59 -4.49
N ASN A 175 11.31 12.81 -5.37
CA ASN A 175 9.98 13.02 -5.96
C ASN A 175 8.87 12.20 -5.28
N GLU A 176 9.17 11.43 -4.23
CA GLU A 176 8.19 10.59 -3.50
C GLU A 176 7.88 11.16 -2.11
N VAL A 177 6.63 11.60 -1.90
CA VAL A 177 6.19 12.17 -0.61
C VAL A 177 6.22 11.13 0.52
N ASN A 178 5.95 9.86 0.21
CA ASN A 178 6.11 8.73 1.13
C ASN A 178 7.53 8.61 1.68
N SER A 179 8.54 8.88 0.85
CA SER A 179 9.94 8.80 1.25
C SER A 179 10.32 9.91 2.22
N LYS A 180 9.82 11.12 2.00
CA LYS A 180 9.94 12.23 2.97
C LYS A 180 9.29 11.86 4.31
N ALA A 181 8.08 11.31 4.28
CA ALA A 181 7.37 10.86 5.48
C ALA A 181 8.18 9.79 6.25
N GLY A 182 8.79 8.85 5.52
CA GLY A 182 9.66 7.82 6.09
C GLY A 182 10.89 8.41 6.75
N ILE A 183 11.60 9.33 6.10
CA ILE A 183 12.78 10.01 6.67
C ILE A 183 12.41 10.73 7.96
N GLU A 184 11.33 11.52 7.95
CA GLU A 184 10.84 12.22 9.15
C GLU A 184 10.52 11.24 10.29
N ALA A 185 9.94 10.08 9.98
CA ALA A 185 9.67 9.04 10.98
C ALA A 185 10.96 8.49 11.61
N TYR A 186 12.01 8.25 10.81
CA TYR A 186 13.32 7.82 11.33
C TYR A 186 14.02 8.91 12.14
N GLU A 187 14.06 10.15 11.65
CA GLU A 187 14.72 11.27 12.33
C GLU A 187 14.12 11.52 13.72
N LYS A 188 12.79 11.44 13.86
CA LYS A 188 12.08 11.56 15.15
C LYS A 188 12.55 10.57 16.21
N VAL A 189 13.03 9.39 15.81
CA VAL A 189 13.37 8.28 16.72
C VAL A 189 14.85 7.89 16.71
N ALA A 190 15.66 8.47 15.82
CA ALA A 190 17.07 8.11 15.65
C ALA A 190 17.90 8.40 16.90
N LYS A 191 17.81 9.62 17.45
CA LYS A 191 18.63 10.05 18.60
C LYS A 191 18.41 9.17 19.82
N LYS A 192 17.15 8.83 20.15
CA LYS A 192 16.83 7.96 21.31
C LYS A 192 17.31 6.52 21.12
N ASN A 193 17.51 6.07 19.87
CA ASN A 193 18.06 4.76 19.53
C ASN A 193 19.60 4.81 19.31
N GLY A 194 20.24 5.96 19.55
CA GLY A 194 21.68 6.15 19.43
C GLY A 194 22.20 6.22 17.99
N PHE A 195 21.36 6.62 17.04
CA PHE A 195 21.70 6.71 15.63
C PHE A 195 21.67 8.15 15.11
N LYS A 196 22.47 8.39 14.06
CA LYS A 196 22.37 9.52 13.14
C LYS A 196 21.84 8.98 11.81
N ILE A 197 20.85 9.65 11.25
CA ILE A 197 20.36 9.35 9.89
C ILE A 197 21.24 10.09 8.87
N VAL A 198 21.65 9.37 7.83
CA VAL A 198 22.40 9.92 6.69
C VAL A 198 21.61 9.61 5.43
N THR A 199 21.07 10.65 4.79
CA THR A 199 20.22 10.48 3.61
C THR A 199 21.00 10.70 2.33
N GLN A 200 20.67 9.95 1.28
CA GLN A 200 21.17 10.19 -0.07
C GLN A 200 19.99 10.12 -1.05
N GLY A 201 19.72 11.25 -1.71
CA GLY A 201 18.63 11.38 -2.65
C GLY A 201 18.98 10.88 -4.04
N ILE A 202 17.97 10.36 -4.73
CA ILE A 202 17.94 10.10 -6.18
C ILE A 202 16.67 10.71 -6.79
N SER A 203 16.67 10.90 -8.10
CA SER A 203 15.51 11.37 -8.87
C SER A 203 15.14 10.43 -10.01
N ALA A 204 16.08 9.60 -10.45
CA ALA A 204 15.89 8.56 -11.45
C ALA A 204 16.77 7.34 -11.15
N ALA A 205 16.44 6.20 -11.76
CA ALA A 205 17.16 4.94 -11.59
C ALA A 205 18.66 5.06 -11.94
N ALA A 206 18.98 5.91 -12.93
CA ALA A 206 20.35 6.17 -13.37
C ALA A 206 21.24 6.80 -12.28
N ASP A 207 20.64 7.47 -11.28
CA ASP A 207 21.39 8.08 -10.17
C ASP A 207 21.88 7.04 -9.15
N MET A 208 21.25 5.86 -9.12
CA MET A 208 21.45 4.86 -8.06
C MET A 208 22.91 4.44 -7.87
N PRO A 209 23.69 4.13 -8.92
CA PRO A 209 25.07 3.68 -8.72
C PRO A 209 25.93 4.68 -7.96
N MET A 210 25.85 5.96 -8.33
CA MET A 210 26.63 7.04 -7.71
C MET A 210 26.13 7.36 -6.30
N ALA A 211 24.80 7.37 -6.11
CA ALA A 211 24.18 7.57 -4.80
C ALA A 211 24.62 6.47 -3.81
N ALA A 212 24.55 5.21 -4.22
CA ALA A 212 24.99 4.07 -3.41
C ALA A 212 26.48 4.20 -3.05
N ASP A 213 27.36 4.48 -4.02
CA ASP A 213 28.80 4.64 -3.78
C ASP A 213 29.13 5.79 -2.82
N SER A 214 28.34 6.87 -2.84
CA SER A 214 28.49 7.97 -1.89
C SER A 214 27.99 7.59 -0.50
N LEU A 215 26.89 6.86 -0.39
CA LEU A 215 26.26 6.56 0.90
C LEU A 215 27.06 5.52 1.69
N ILE A 216 27.49 4.43 1.05
CA ILE A 216 28.19 3.31 1.72
C ILE A 216 29.50 3.72 2.41
N LYS A 217 30.11 4.84 2.00
CA LYS A 217 31.33 5.39 2.61
C LYS A 217 31.08 6.14 3.92
N LYS A 218 29.82 6.41 4.27
CA LYS A 218 29.42 7.33 5.34
C LYS A 218 28.61 6.64 6.46
N VAL A 219 28.28 5.35 6.30
CA VAL A 219 27.28 4.66 7.11
C VAL A 219 27.76 3.31 7.59
N ASP A 220 27.20 2.85 8.72
CA ASP A 220 27.46 1.53 9.28
C ASP A 220 26.47 0.47 8.76
N CYS A 221 25.30 0.92 8.33
CA CYS A 221 24.28 0.12 7.68
C CYS A 221 23.35 1.00 6.84
N ILE A 222 22.53 0.38 5.99
CA ILE A 222 21.44 1.03 5.27
C ILE A 222 20.13 0.48 5.82
N THR A 223 19.11 1.32 5.94
CA THR A 223 17.71 0.89 6.12
C THR A 223 16.89 1.43 4.96
N ASN A 224 16.10 0.56 4.35
CA ASN A 224 15.20 0.94 3.27
C ASN A 224 13.94 1.61 3.83
N LEU A 225 13.26 2.34 2.95
CA LEU A 225 11.89 2.82 3.11
C LEU A 225 10.98 2.01 2.17
N THR A 226 9.67 2.21 2.29
CA THR A 226 8.67 1.89 1.25
C THR A 226 8.76 2.91 0.09
N ASP A 227 9.96 3.04 -0.46
CA ASP A 227 10.31 3.94 -1.56
C ASP A 227 10.36 3.15 -2.87
N ASN A 228 9.53 3.51 -3.84
CA ASN A 228 9.28 2.64 -4.97
C ASN A 228 10.45 2.62 -5.95
N LEU A 229 11.00 3.78 -6.29
CA LEU A 229 12.14 3.86 -7.20
C LEU A 229 13.41 3.23 -6.59
N VAL A 230 13.66 3.42 -5.29
CA VAL A 230 14.80 2.78 -4.60
C VAL A 230 14.64 1.27 -4.60
N VAL A 231 13.45 0.74 -4.26
CA VAL A 231 13.19 -0.71 -4.25
C VAL A 231 13.36 -1.32 -5.64
N SER A 232 12.87 -0.67 -6.71
CA SER A 232 13.09 -1.14 -8.09
C SER A 232 14.57 -1.15 -8.49
N CYS A 233 15.42 -0.36 -7.81
CA CYS A 233 16.86 -0.29 -8.05
C CYS A 233 17.68 -1.11 -7.04
N MET A 234 17.03 -1.94 -6.21
CA MET A 234 17.68 -2.66 -5.12
C MET A 234 18.84 -3.57 -5.52
N PRO A 235 18.77 -4.35 -6.61
CA PRO A 235 19.90 -5.19 -7.02
C PRO A 235 21.21 -4.39 -7.14
N THR A 236 21.15 -3.17 -7.67
CA THR A 236 22.32 -2.30 -7.90
C THR A 236 22.98 -1.85 -6.60
N TYR A 237 22.23 -1.31 -5.63
CA TYR A 237 22.85 -0.81 -4.40
C TYR A 237 23.15 -1.94 -3.42
N LEU A 238 22.38 -3.04 -3.43
CA LEU A 238 22.64 -4.20 -2.60
C LEU A 238 23.95 -4.88 -3.00
N GLU A 239 24.25 -4.99 -4.31
CA GLU A 239 25.54 -5.48 -4.80
C GLU A 239 26.70 -4.63 -4.24
N LYS A 240 26.60 -3.30 -4.35
CA LYS A 240 27.61 -2.35 -3.87
C LYS A 240 27.77 -2.41 -2.35
N ALA A 241 26.66 -2.44 -1.60
CA ALA A 241 26.65 -2.56 -0.15
C ALA A 241 27.29 -3.87 0.31
N ASN A 242 26.96 -4.99 -0.33
CA ASN A 242 27.54 -6.30 -0.03
C ASN A 242 29.05 -6.35 -0.30
N LYS A 243 29.51 -5.77 -1.41
CA LYS A 243 30.95 -5.62 -1.72
C LYS A 243 31.68 -4.80 -0.65
N ALA A 244 31.04 -3.75 -0.15
CA ALA A 244 31.56 -2.90 0.93
C ALA A 244 31.32 -3.45 2.35
N LYS A 245 30.70 -4.63 2.48
CA LYS A 245 30.29 -5.23 3.77
C LYS A 245 29.38 -4.32 4.61
N ILE A 246 28.57 -3.48 3.96
CA ILE A 246 27.55 -2.65 4.60
C ILE A 246 26.22 -3.43 4.59
N PRO A 247 25.69 -3.84 5.76
CA PRO A 247 24.39 -4.52 5.82
C PRO A 247 23.24 -3.59 5.44
N VAL A 248 22.27 -4.15 4.71
CA VAL A 248 21.02 -3.49 4.36
C VAL A 248 19.87 -4.14 5.13
N PHE A 249 19.08 -3.33 5.82
CA PHE A 249 17.81 -3.74 6.43
C PHE A 249 16.66 -3.29 5.53
N GLY A 250 15.71 -4.20 5.29
CA GLY A 250 14.55 -3.91 4.48
C GLY A 250 13.46 -3.20 5.28
N SER A 251 12.48 -2.62 4.57
CA SER A 251 11.18 -2.20 5.12
C SER A 251 10.06 -3.20 4.83
N GLU A 252 10.31 -4.18 3.97
CA GLU A 252 9.32 -5.13 3.47
C GLU A 252 9.89 -6.56 3.47
N ILE A 253 9.02 -7.55 3.61
CA ILE A 253 9.39 -8.98 3.65
C ILE A 253 10.11 -9.38 2.35
N GLU A 254 9.64 -8.86 1.22
CA GLU A 254 10.19 -9.13 -0.10
C GLU A 254 11.63 -8.66 -0.25
N GLN A 255 11.99 -7.54 0.38
CA GLN A 255 13.37 -7.04 0.38
C GLN A 255 14.31 -7.95 1.19
N VAL A 256 13.80 -8.55 2.28
CA VAL A 256 14.55 -9.55 3.07
C VAL A 256 14.84 -10.81 2.24
N LYS A 257 13.86 -11.27 1.46
CA LYS A 257 14.04 -12.40 0.53
C LYS A 257 15.13 -12.13 -0.52
N LEU A 258 15.33 -10.87 -0.89
CA LEU A 258 16.28 -10.45 -1.92
C LEU A 258 17.69 -10.12 -1.38
N GLY A 259 17.90 -10.24 -0.07
CA GLY A 259 19.23 -10.15 0.55
C GLY A 259 19.40 -9.02 1.56
N CYS A 260 18.33 -8.33 1.96
CA CYS A 260 18.36 -7.55 3.19
C CYS A 260 18.43 -8.49 4.40
N ILE A 261 19.17 -8.10 5.45
CA ILE A 261 19.42 -8.98 6.61
C ILE A 261 18.20 -9.15 7.53
N GLY A 262 17.26 -8.21 7.47
CA GLY A 262 15.99 -8.29 8.17
C GLY A 262 15.16 -7.03 8.06
N CYS A 263 13.91 -7.11 8.52
CA CYS A 263 12.98 -5.99 8.60
C CYS A 263 11.98 -6.17 9.74
N VAL A 264 11.33 -5.07 10.11
CA VAL A 264 10.03 -5.07 10.79
C VAL A 264 8.97 -4.76 9.72
N GLY A 265 8.37 -5.82 9.17
CA GLY A 265 7.53 -5.73 7.97
C GLY A 265 6.07 -6.07 8.24
N ILE A 266 5.20 -5.64 7.33
CA ILE A 266 3.79 -6.03 7.25
C ILE A 266 3.56 -6.96 6.06
N ASP A 267 2.42 -7.66 6.06
CA ASP A 267 2.00 -8.50 4.95
C ASP A 267 1.21 -7.68 3.91
N PHE A 268 1.84 -7.41 2.76
CA PHE A 268 1.25 -6.62 1.68
C PHE A 268 0.08 -7.33 0.97
N VAL A 269 -0.03 -8.67 1.06
CA VAL A 269 -1.22 -9.38 0.56
C VAL A 269 -2.40 -9.09 1.48
N LYS A 270 -2.21 -9.13 2.81
CA LYS A 270 -3.26 -8.78 3.77
C LYS A 270 -3.66 -7.31 3.67
N LEU A 271 -2.70 -6.41 3.46
CA LEU A 271 -2.96 -4.99 3.22
C LEU A 271 -3.84 -4.79 1.97
N GLY A 272 -3.47 -5.44 0.87
CA GLY A 272 -4.27 -5.45 -0.35
C GLY A 272 -5.66 -6.04 -0.12
N GLU A 273 -5.78 -7.18 0.57
CA GLU A 273 -7.06 -7.83 0.85
C GLU A 273 -8.01 -6.90 1.61
N GLN A 274 -7.51 -6.20 2.62
CA GLN A 274 -8.31 -5.23 3.36
C GLN A 274 -8.79 -4.10 2.45
N THR A 275 -7.90 -3.59 1.59
CA THR A 275 -8.24 -2.58 0.58
C THR A 275 -9.33 -3.07 -0.38
N GLY A 276 -9.25 -4.32 -0.83
CA GLY A 276 -10.26 -4.92 -1.71
C GLY A 276 -11.64 -5.00 -1.05
N LYS A 277 -11.70 -5.33 0.24
CA LYS A 277 -12.96 -5.31 1.00
C LYS A 277 -13.53 -3.90 1.16
N MET A 278 -12.68 -2.89 1.35
CA MET A 278 -13.11 -1.48 1.36
C MET A 278 -13.68 -1.08 0.01
N ALA A 279 -13.00 -1.42 -1.09
CA ALA A 279 -13.47 -1.16 -2.45
C ALA A 279 -14.81 -1.85 -2.75
N ALA A 280 -15.03 -3.07 -2.23
CA ALA A 280 -16.30 -3.76 -2.41
C ALA A 280 -17.48 -2.99 -1.81
N LYS A 281 -17.32 -2.35 -0.64
CA LYS A 281 -18.37 -1.50 -0.04
C LYS A 281 -18.75 -0.34 -0.95
N VAL A 282 -17.76 0.25 -1.61
CA VAL A 282 -17.96 1.36 -2.57
C VAL A 282 -18.65 0.86 -3.84
N LEU A 283 -18.17 -0.22 -4.45
CA LEU A 283 -18.77 -0.81 -5.65
C LEU A 283 -20.22 -1.28 -5.41
N LYS A 284 -20.49 -1.87 -4.24
CA LYS A 284 -21.83 -2.29 -3.82
C LYS A 284 -22.73 -1.09 -3.48
N GLY A 285 -22.21 0.12 -3.38
CA GLY A 285 -22.97 1.32 -3.03
C GLY A 285 -23.41 1.36 -1.57
N GLU A 286 -22.75 0.59 -0.71
CA GLU A 286 -23.02 0.56 0.74
C GLU A 286 -22.50 1.81 1.43
N LYS A 287 -21.38 2.35 0.93
CA LYS A 287 -20.74 3.58 1.41
C LYS A 287 -20.03 4.30 0.27
N LYS A 288 -19.89 5.61 0.40
CA LYS A 288 -18.98 6.41 -0.43
C LYS A 288 -17.54 6.28 0.08
N ALA A 289 -16.55 6.54 -0.77
CA ALA A 289 -15.15 6.52 -0.34
C ALA A 289 -14.90 7.61 0.72
N SER A 290 -15.57 8.76 0.59
CA SER A 290 -15.55 9.85 1.57
C SER A 290 -16.05 9.46 2.98
N GLU A 291 -16.82 8.36 3.11
CA GLU A 291 -17.44 7.91 4.37
C GLU A 291 -16.68 6.76 5.05
N ILE A 292 -15.61 6.26 4.43
CA ILE A 292 -14.82 5.13 4.92
C ILE A 292 -13.49 5.69 5.42
N PRO A 293 -13.22 5.73 6.74
CA PRO A 293 -11.90 6.09 7.25
C PRO A 293 -10.83 5.16 6.67
N PHE A 294 -9.66 5.72 6.36
CA PHE A 294 -8.52 4.89 5.97
C PHE A 294 -8.06 4.02 7.15
N GLU A 295 -7.50 2.86 6.83
CA GLU A 295 -7.00 1.92 7.83
C GLU A 295 -5.47 1.87 7.81
N THR A 296 -4.84 1.78 8.98
CA THR A 296 -3.37 1.76 9.10
C THR A 296 -2.88 0.41 9.61
N PHE A 297 -1.95 -0.18 8.88
CA PHE A 297 -1.25 -1.37 9.32
C PHE A 297 -0.03 -0.95 10.16
N ASN A 298 -0.18 -0.94 11.49
CA ASN A 298 0.84 -0.52 12.44
C ASN A 298 1.45 -1.69 13.24
N GLN A 299 1.04 -2.92 12.93
CA GLN A 299 1.57 -4.15 13.50
C GLN A 299 2.51 -4.79 12.49
N GLY A 300 3.81 -4.60 12.69
CA GLY A 300 4.86 -5.27 11.93
C GLY A 300 5.57 -6.30 12.77
N ASP A 301 5.95 -7.39 12.11
CA ASP A 301 6.65 -8.54 12.66
C ASP A 301 8.10 -8.55 12.18
N ILE A 302 8.96 -9.27 12.90
CA ILE A 302 10.37 -9.40 12.55
C ILE A 302 10.55 -10.51 11.52
N TYR A 303 11.22 -10.20 10.43
CA TYR A 303 11.65 -11.14 9.40
C TYR A 303 13.16 -11.03 9.22
N LEU A 304 13.86 -12.15 9.10
CA LEU A 304 15.32 -12.20 9.03
C LEU A 304 15.79 -12.97 7.80
N ASN A 305 17.00 -12.68 7.31
CA ASN A 305 17.69 -13.50 6.33
C ASN A 305 19.04 -13.97 6.91
N GLU A 306 19.11 -15.24 7.28
CA GLU A 306 20.31 -15.84 7.85
C GLU A 306 21.43 -15.94 6.83
N LYS A 307 21.11 -16.23 5.56
CA LYS A 307 22.11 -16.32 4.48
C LYS A 307 22.77 -14.97 4.24
N ALA A 308 21.98 -13.90 4.14
CA ALA A 308 22.49 -12.54 3.96
C ALA A 308 23.37 -12.11 5.15
N ALA A 309 22.93 -12.38 6.38
CA ALA A 309 23.71 -12.09 7.57
C ALA A 309 25.04 -12.87 7.58
N LYS A 310 25.01 -14.17 7.25
CA LYS A 310 26.20 -15.03 7.16
C LYS A 310 27.20 -14.55 6.12
N ASP A 311 26.75 -14.15 4.93
CA ASP A 311 27.62 -13.65 3.85
C ASP A 311 28.33 -12.34 4.21
N LEU A 312 27.73 -11.57 5.12
CA LEU A 312 28.27 -10.34 5.69
C LEU A 312 29.08 -10.57 6.98
N GLY A 313 29.17 -11.81 7.47
CA GLY A 313 29.86 -12.13 8.73
C GLY A 313 29.13 -11.62 9.98
N ILE A 314 27.82 -11.37 9.89
CA ILE A 314 26.98 -10.86 10.96
C ILE A 314 26.31 -12.02 11.69
N LYS A 315 26.52 -12.10 13.01
CA LYS A 315 25.81 -13.05 13.86
C LYS A 315 24.50 -12.44 14.33
N LEU A 316 23.38 -13.00 13.89
CA LEU A 316 22.05 -12.58 14.36
C LEU A 316 21.88 -12.95 15.85
N PRO A 317 21.42 -12.03 16.72
CA PRO A 317 21.15 -12.33 18.13
C PRO A 317 20.05 -13.38 18.32
N SER A 318 20.22 -14.28 19.28
CA SER A 318 19.30 -15.41 19.50
C SER A 318 17.92 -14.97 20.01
N ASP A 319 17.84 -13.86 20.74
CA ASP A 319 16.58 -13.28 21.20
C ASP A 319 15.74 -12.77 20.02
N ILE A 320 16.37 -12.14 19.02
CA ILE A 320 15.67 -11.69 17.80
C ILE A 320 15.22 -12.90 16.98
N GLN A 321 16.10 -13.88 16.77
CA GLN A 321 15.77 -15.09 16.00
C GLN A 321 14.55 -15.81 16.58
N LYS A 322 14.43 -15.90 17.91
CA LYS A 322 13.26 -16.51 18.58
C LYS A 322 11.95 -15.74 18.38
N THR A 323 12.02 -14.43 18.15
CA THR A 323 10.85 -13.57 17.94
C THR A 323 10.52 -13.33 16.47
N ALA A 324 11.39 -13.76 15.55
CA ALA A 324 11.14 -13.63 14.13
C ALA A 324 9.99 -14.56 13.73
N VAL A 325 9.03 -14.02 12.97
CA VAL A 325 7.94 -14.83 12.41
C VAL A 325 8.47 -15.78 11.34
N GLU A 326 9.47 -15.34 10.58
CA GLU A 326 10.13 -16.17 9.57
C GLU A 326 11.61 -15.77 9.44
N THR A 327 12.45 -16.79 9.22
CA THR A 327 13.88 -16.62 8.92
C THR A 327 14.20 -17.33 7.60
N PHE A 328 14.62 -16.57 6.61
CA PHE A 328 15.02 -17.08 5.30
C PHE A 328 16.45 -17.61 5.35
N THR A 329 16.68 -18.79 4.77
CA THR A 329 17.99 -19.45 4.70
C THR A 329 18.63 -19.36 3.32
N GLU A 330 17.99 -18.66 2.39
CA GLU A 330 18.45 -18.41 1.02
C GLU A 330 18.19 -16.95 0.60
N ILE A 331 18.93 -16.50 -0.42
CA ILE A 331 18.68 -15.23 -1.10
C ILE A 331 18.06 -15.56 -2.45
N LYS A 332 16.84 -15.07 -2.70
CA LYS A 332 16.16 -15.27 -3.97
C LYS A 332 16.87 -14.48 -5.06
N ALA A 333 16.98 -15.06 -6.25
CA ALA A 333 17.37 -14.30 -7.43
C ALA A 333 16.35 -13.19 -7.68
N SER A 334 16.83 -11.99 -7.96
CA SER A 334 15.98 -10.93 -8.53
C SER A 334 15.51 -11.40 -9.90
N LYS A 335 14.19 -11.43 -10.12
CA LYS A 335 13.60 -11.76 -11.42
C LYS A 335 13.53 -10.52 -12.31
#